data_AF-A0A9X6GEF8-F1
#
_entry.id   AF-A0A9X6GEF8-F1
#
_cell.length_a   1.000
_cell.length_b   1.000
_cell.length_c   1.000
_cell.angle_alpha   90.00
_cell.angle_beta   90.00
_cell.angle_gamma   90.00
#
_symmetry.space_group_name_H-M   'P 1'
#
loop_
_entity.id
_entity.type
_entity.pdbx_description
1 polymer ?
#
loop_
_entity_poly.entity_id
_entity_poly.type
_entity_poly.pdbx_seq_one_letter_code
_entity_poly.pdbx_strand_id
1 'polypeptide(L)'
;MLDIGIDNELASSYGLGLVDRPVIPTAKQKVEHIEIPGRHGSLTKKGAYENVPFKVKFNMLERENIKPFIRRAKPWLLQGRTLFFTDDEVYRKIQHVEMGDITTEIEEHGEFEVDFTLDPFEYTEDVNLKLTKPGVIYNPGTMESDPKFWIVGNGTFRITINDVSFQIKDVNGSVVIDSEILEAYTDTISMNHKMVGQFPIFNVGENTIEWSGAIQFMEIRPRWRYK
;
A
#
# COMPACT_ATOMS: atom_id res chain seq x y z
N MET A 1 23.34 3.72 -10.67
CA MET A 1 22.42 4.31 -11.67
C MET A 1 21.04 4.12 -11.10
N LEU A 2 20.19 5.14 -11.12
CA LEU A 2 18.81 5.00 -10.65
C LEU A 2 18.11 4.01 -11.58
N ASP A 3 17.53 2.97 -11.01
CA ASP A 3 16.70 2.00 -11.69
C ASP A 3 15.35 1.88 -11.00
N ILE A 4 14.31 1.62 -11.78
CA ILE A 4 12.94 1.41 -11.33
C ILE A 4 12.65 -0.08 -11.31
N GLY A 5 12.09 -0.54 -10.20
CA GLY A 5 11.63 -1.91 -10.04
C GLY A 5 10.12 -2.00 -10.04
N ILE A 6 9.60 -3.06 -10.65
CA ILE A 6 8.20 -3.44 -10.54
C ILE A 6 8.15 -4.86 -9.98
N ASP A 7 7.37 -5.03 -8.91
CA ASP A 7 7.33 -6.24 -8.10
C ASP A 7 8.73 -6.61 -7.56
N ASN A 8 9.39 -7.61 -8.15
CA ASN A 8 10.73 -8.07 -7.75
C ASN A 8 11.76 -7.94 -8.87
N GLU A 9 11.41 -7.28 -9.98
CA GLU A 9 12.23 -7.23 -11.18
C GLU A 9 12.53 -5.79 -11.58
N LEU A 10 13.72 -5.57 -12.14
CA LEU A 10 14.21 -4.24 -12.54
C LEU A 10 13.94 -3.97 -14.02
N ALA A 11 13.71 -2.70 -14.37
CA ALA A 11 13.59 -2.28 -15.76
C ALA A 11 14.82 -2.65 -16.58
N SER A 12 16.03 -2.52 -16.01
CA SER A 12 17.27 -2.90 -16.70
C SER A 12 17.33 -4.38 -17.09
N SER A 13 16.71 -5.29 -16.34
CA SER A 13 16.60 -6.72 -16.68
C SER A 13 15.77 -6.96 -17.94
N TYR A 14 14.87 -6.04 -18.26
CA TYR A 14 14.05 -6.03 -19.48
C TYR A 14 14.66 -5.19 -20.60
N GLY A 15 15.90 -4.69 -20.45
CA GLY A 15 16.54 -3.82 -21.42
C GLY A 15 15.93 -2.42 -21.49
N LEU A 16 15.24 -2.00 -20.42
CA LEU A 16 14.66 -0.66 -20.28
C LEU A 16 15.52 0.22 -19.38
N GLY A 17 15.62 1.50 -19.73
CA GLY A 17 16.22 2.52 -18.90
C GLY A 17 15.25 3.69 -18.67
N LEU A 18 15.50 4.46 -17.62
CA LEU A 18 14.82 5.73 -17.39
C LEU A 18 15.46 6.81 -18.26
N VAL A 19 14.64 7.54 -19.01
CA VAL A 19 15.12 8.68 -19.84
C VAL A 19 15.60 9.82 -18.93
N ASP A 20 14.83 10.13 -17.90
CA ASP A 20 15.08 11.17 -16.93
C ASP A 20 14.74 10.69 -15.52
N ARG A 21 15.22 11.43 -14.50
CA ARG A 21 14.87 11.14 -13.12
C ARG A 21 13.41 11.55 -12.90
N PRO A 22 12.51 10.62 -12.57
CA PRO A 22 11.10 10.94 -12.48
C PRO A 22 10.82 11.88 -11.29
N VAL A 23 9.84 12.76 -11.46
CA VAL A 23 9.40 13.68 -10.42
C VAL A 23 8.65 12.90 -9.34
N ILE A 24 9.01 13.05 -8.07
CA ILE A 24 8.32 12.39 -6.96
C ILE A 24 6.95 13.06 -6.76
N PRO A 25 5.84 12.36 -7.06
CA PRO A 25 4.51 12.96 -6.93
C PRO A 25 3.96 12.76 -5.51
N THR A 26 3.26 13.78 -5.02
CA THR A 26 2.61 13.79 -3.69
C THR A 26 1.10 13.58 -3.81
N ALA A 27 0.54 12.76 -2.92
CA ALA A 27 -0.91 12.55 -2.87
C ALA A 27 -1.67 13.80 -2.45
N LYS A 28 -2.74 14.10 -3.20
CA LYS A 28 -3.66 15.19 -2.89
C LYS A 28 -4.69 14.70 -1.89
N GLN A 29 -4.92 15.48 -0.84
CA GLN A 29 -6.03 15.22 0.07
C GLN A 29 -7.29 15.83 -0.51
N LYS A 30 -8.40 15.09 -0.51
CA LYS A 30 -9.70 15.65 -0.87
C LYS A 30 -10.11 16.66 0.19
N VAL A 31 -10.28 17.92 -0.19
CA VAL A 31 -10.69 19.00 0.72
C VAL A 31 -11.98 19.63 0.22
N GLU A 32 -12.99 19.65 1.09
CA GLU A 32 -14.29 20.29 0.86
C GLU A 32 -14.35 21.60 1.66
N HIS A 33 -14.67 22.69 0.97
CA HIS A 33 -14.84 24.01 1.58
C HIS A 33 -16.33 24.37 1.63
N ILE A 34 -16.85 24.59 2.82
CA ILE A 34 -18.26 24.92 3.06
C ILE A 34 -18.34 26.38 3.48
N GLU A 35 -18.95 27.22 2.64
CA GLU A 35 -19.18 28.63 2.93
C GLU A 35 -20.46 28.81 3.76
N ILE A 36 -20.40 29.67 4.77
CA ILE A 36 -21.55 29.98 5.63
C ILE A 36 -21.89 31.46 5.47
N PRO A 37 -23.12 31.82 5.05
CA PRO A 37 -23.54 33.20 4.93
C PRO A 37 -23.31 34.00 6.22
N GLY A 38 -22.71 35.19 6.09
CA GLY A 38 -22.41 36.07 7.23
C GLY A 38 -21.12 35.73 7.99
N ARG A 39 -20.39 34.68 7.59
CA ARG A 39 -19.08 34.34 8.15
C ARG A 39 -17.98 34.62 7.14
N HIS A 40 -16.93 35.33 7.57
CA HIS A 40 -15.71 35.44 6.76
C HIS A 40 -14.93 34.12 6.80
N GLY A 41 -14.59 33.60 5.63
CA GLY A 41 -13.90 32.31 5.45
C GLY A 41 -14.83 31.10 5.39
N SER A 42 -14.28 29.96 4.95
CA SER A 42 -14.99 28.68 4.83
C SER A 42 -14.69 27.74 5.99
N LEU A 43 -15.61 26.83 6.29
CA LEU A 43 -15.27 25.60 7.00
C LEU A 43 -14.51 24.66 6.07
N THR A 44 -13.47 24.03 6.59
CA THR A 44 -12.63 23.09 5.82
C THR A 44 -12.86 21.67 6.34
N LYS A 45 -13.34 20.78 5.47
CA LYS A 45 -13.50 19.36 5.75
C LYS A 45 -12.47 18.58 4.93
N LYS A 46 -11.57 17.89 5.63
CA LYS A 46 -10.53 17.06 5.02
C LYS A 46 -11.03 15.62 4.89
N GLY A 47 -10.94 15.06 3.70
CA GLY A 47 -11.29 13.67 3.37
C GLY A 47 -10.05 12.80 3.17
N ALA A 48 -10.26 11.67 2.48
CA ALA A 48 -9.21 10.72 2.11
C ALA A 48 -8.27 11.28 1.03
N TYR A 49 -7.14 10.58 0.84
CA TYR A 49 -6.18 10.89 -0.21
C TYR A 49 -6.59 10.28 -1.54
N GLU A 50 -6.29 11.01 -2.62
CA GLU A 50 -6.51 10.59 -3.99
C GLU A 50 -5.33 9.76 -4.49
N ASN A 51 -5.61 8.85 -5.44
CA ASN A 51 -4.57 8.13 -6.16
C ASN A 51 -3.61 9.11 -6.85
N VAL A 52 -2.36 8.66 -6.98
CA VAL A 52 -1.27 9.49 -7.47
C VAL A 52 -0.97 9.13 -8.93
N PRO A 53 -1.25 10.01 -9.90
CA PRO A 53 -0.81 9.80 -11.27
C PRO A 53 0.71 10.00 -11.34
N PHE A 54 1.40 9.03 -11.93
CA PHE A 54 2.85 9.03 -12.04
C PHE A 54 3.26 8.60 -13.45
N LYS A 55 3.88 9.52 -14.18
CA LYS A 55 4.30 9.32 -15.57
C LYS A 55 5.79 9.02 -15.60
N VAL A 56 6.17 7.93 -16.27
CA VAL A 56 7.57 7.54 -16.43
C VAL A 56 7.88 7.33 -17.90
N LYS A 57 8.99 7.92 -18.35
CA LYS A 57 9.50 7.73 -19.71
C LYS A 57 10.60 6.69 -19.70
N PHE A 58 10.42 5.69 -20.54
CA PHE A 58 11.38 4.62 -20.72
C PHE A 58 12.07 4.73 -22.08
N ASN A 59 13.37 4.42 -22.10
CA ASN A 59 14.11 4.16 -23.32
C ASN A 59 14.48 2.68 -23.43
N MET A 60 14.57 2.20 -24.66
CA MET A 60 15.12 0.89 -24.96
C MET A 60 16.66 0.97 -24.99
N LEU A 61 17.32 0.07 -24.26
CA LEU A 61 18.78 -0.04 -24.19
C LEU A 61 19.36 -1.04 -25.20
N GLU A 62 18.51 -1.94 -25.74
CA GLU A 62 18.90 -2.97 -26.70
C GLU A 62 18.80 -2.48 -28.15
N ARG A 63 19.67 -3.01 -29.02
CA ARG A 63 19.64 -2.76 -30.48
C ARG A 63 18.86 -3.85 -31.23
N GLU A 64 17.68 -4.18 -30.72
CA GLU A 64 16.78 -5.10 -31.41
C GLU A 64 15.54 -4.36 -31.93
N ASN A 65 14.73 -5.05 -32.74
CA ASN A 65 13.47 -4.50 -33.20
C ASN A 65 12.55 -4.23 -32.00
N ILE A 66 12.01 -3.03 -31.93
CA ILE A 66 11.15 -2.59 -30.83
C ILE A 66 9.86 -3.43 -30.65
N LYS A 67 9.32 -4.03 -31.70
CA LYS A 67 8.07 -4.79 -31.63
C LYS A 67 8.20 -6.06 -30.77
N PRO A 68 9.14 -6.98 -31.03
CA PRO A 68 9.37 -8.13 -30.15
C PRO A 68 9.84 -7.70 -28.76
N PHE A 69 10.63 -6.63 -28.64
CA PHE A 69 11.06 -6.06 -27.36
C PHE A 69 9.87 -5.69 -26.46
N ILE A 70 9.00 -4.80 -26.96
CA ILE A 70 7.81 -4.33 -26.25
C ILE A 70 6.88 -5.49 -25.89
N ARG A 71 6.74 -6.51 -26.75
CA ARG A 71 5.90 -7.68 -26.43
C ARG A 71 6.37 -8.43 -25.18
N ARG A 72 7.67 -8.38 -24.85
CA ARG A 72 8.23 -8.99 -23.63
C ARG A 72 8.09 -8.08 -22.41
N ALA A 73 8.36 -6.78 -22.57
CA ALA A 73 8.30 -5.82 -21.46
C ALA A 73 6.85 -5.44 -21.07
N LYS A 74 5.91 -5.43 -22.03
CA LYS A 74 4.54 -4.95 -21.82
C LYS A 74 3.77 -5.74 -20.76
N PRO A 75 3.80 -7.10 -20.72
CA PRO A 75 3.14 -7.84 -19.65
C PRO A 75 3.67 -7.49 -18.26
N TRP A 76 4.99 -7.33 -18.12
CA TRP A 76 5.65 -6.95 -16.86
C TRP A 76 5.19 -5.56 -16.39
N LEU A 77 5.17 -4.56 -17.28
CA LEU A 77 4.67 -3.22 -16.97
C LEU A 77 3.18 -3.23 -16.58
N LEU A 78 2.33 -3.91 -17.35
CA LEU A 78 0.86 -3.84 -17.19
C LEU A 78 0.31 -4.69 -16.03
N GLN A 79 1.04 -5.71 -15.60
CA GLN A 79 0.60 -6.61 -14.51
C GLN A 79 1.26 -6.28 -13.17
N GLY A 80 2.18 -5.32 -13.16
CA GLY A 80 2.88 -4.86 -11.97
C GLY A 80 1.93 -4.45 -10.85
N ARG A 81 2.28 -4.81 -9.62
CA ARG A 81 1.50 -4.49 -8.42
C ARG A 81 2.22 -3.55 -7.48
N THR A 82 3.55 -3.58 -7.46
CA THR A 82 4.36 -2.65 -6.68
C THR A 82 5.38 -1.97 -7.57
N LEU A 83 5.76 -0.75 -7.20
CA LEU A 83 6.77 0.08 -7.83
C LEU A 83 7.75 0.54 -6.76
N PHE A 84 9.04 0.36 -6.99
CA PHE A 84 10.09 0.85 -6.08
C PHE A 84 11.26 1.44 -6.87
N PHE A 85 12.09 2.20 -6.20
CA PHE A 85 13.34 2.71 -6.76
C PHE A 85 14.52 2.10 -6.03
N THR A 86 15.61 1.85 -6.75
CA THR A 86 16.84 1.27 -6.19
C THR A 86 17.60 2.20 -5.24
N ASP A 87 17.26 3.49 -5.19
CA ASP A 87 17.82 4.48 -4.27
C ASP A 87 16.96 4.72 -3.02
N ASP A 88 15.91 3.92 -2.82
CA ASP A 88 14.97 4.04 -1.69
C ASP A 88 14.59 2.67 -1.10
N GLU A 89 14.10 2.65 0.13
CA GLU A 89 13.67 1.45 0.87
C GLU A 89 12.14 1.31 0.96
N VAL A 90 11.40 2.17 0.24
CA VAL A 90 9.94 2.13 0.17
C VAL A 90 9.45 1.71 -1.20
N TYR A 91 8.23 1.17 -1.24
CA TYR A 91 7.51 0.89 -2.47
C TYR A 91 6.14 1.58 -2.47
N ARG A 92 5.59 1.76 -3.66
CA ARG A 92 4.23 2.23 -3.90
C ARG A 92 3.42 1.11 -4.53
N LYS A 93 2.13 1.04 -4.22
CA LYS A 93 1.23 0.07 -4.85
C LYS A 93 0.69 0.65 -6.16
N ILE A 94 0.69 -0.18 -7.19
CA ILE A 94 0.14 0.15 -8.50
C ILE A 94 -1.33 -0.28 -8.53
N GLN A 95 -2.22 0.66 -8.81
CA GLN A 95 -3.66 0.42 -8.97
C GLN A 95 -4.03 0.15 -10.43
N HIS A 96 -3.40 0.89 -11.35
CA HIS A 96 -3.66 0.81 -12.78
C HIS A 96 -2.44 1.28 -13.56
N VAL A 97 -2.25 0.70 -14.75
CA VAL A 97 -1.15 1.07 -15.65
C VAL A 97 -1.71 1.27 -17.05
N GLU A 98 -1.41 2.42 -17.63
CA GLU A 98 -1.69 2.72 -19.03
C GLU A 98 -0.37 2.96 -19.75
N MET A 99 -0.21 2.34 -20.91
CA MET A 99 0.96 2.53 -21.74
C MET A 99 0.55 3.38 -22.94
N GLY A 100 1.26 4.48 -23.16
CA GLY A 100 1.05 5.33 -24.33
C GLY A 100 1.41 4.61 -25.63
N ASP A 101 1.07 5.25 -26.75
CA ASP A 101 1.52 4.79 -28.06
C ASP A 101 3.05 4.88 -28.16
N ILE A 102 3.65 3.87 -28.77
CA ILE A 102 5.09 3.80 -28.94
C ILE A 102 5.47 4.53 -30.22
N THR A 103 6.06 5.71 -30.09
CA THR A 103 6.59 6.47 -31.21
C THR A 103 8.01 6.01 -31.51
N THR A 104 8.22 5.50 -32.72
CA THR A 104 9.54 5.06 -33.20
C THR A 104 10.08 6.03 -34.23
N GLU A 105 11.21 6.68 -33.94
CA GLU A 105 11.95 7.44 -34.95
C GLU A 105 12.88 6.54 -35.78
N ILE A 106 13.42 5.48 -35.16
CA ILE A 106 14.28 4.45 -35.77
C ILE A 106 13.84 3.08 -35.23
N GLU A 107 13.95 2.01 -36.02
CA GLU A 107 13.49 0.65 -35.65
C GLU A 107 14.11 0.09 -34.35
N GLU A 108 15.33 0.54 -34.04
CA GLU A 108 16.15 0.15 -32.88
C GLU A 108 16.18 1.22 -31.77
N HIS A 109 15.42 2.32 -31.91
CA HIS A 109 15.31 3.35 -30.87
C HIS A 109 13.84 3.67 -30.60
N GLY A 110 13.43 3.39 -29.37
CA GLY A 110 12.09 3.66 -28.88
C GLY A 110 12.12 4.34 -27.54
N GLU A 111 11.40 5.45 -27.46
CA GLU A 111 10.97 6.04 -26.20
C GLU A 111 9.46 5.89 -26.10
N PHE A 112 8.98 5.58 -24.90
CA PHE A 112 7.55 5.51 -24.63
C PHE A 112 7.26 5.93 -23.20
N GLU A 113 6.05 6.44 -22.99
CA GLU A 113 5.56 6.87 -21.68
C GLU A 113 4.62 5.82 -21.10
N VAL A 114 4.77 5.56 -19.81
CA VAL A 114 3.89 4.70 -19.01
C VAL A 114 3.29 5.55 -17.88
N ASP A 115 1.96 5.54 -17.83
CA ASP A 115 1.16 6.24 -16.84
C ASP A 115 0.72 5.25 -15.76
N PHE A 116 1.32 5.37 -14.59
CA PHE A 116 0.95 4.62 -13.40
C PHE A 116 -0.07 5.40 -12.59
N THR A 117 -1.15 4.74 -12.17
CA THR A 117 -2.01 5.21 -11.10
C THR A 117 -1.58 4.50 -9.83
N LEU A 118 -0.97 5.24 -8.91
CA LEU A 118 -0.43 4.70 -7.66
C LEU A 118 -1.40 4.93 -6.51
N ASP A 119 -1.33 4.05 -5.52
CA ASP A 119 -1.91 4.28 -4.19
C ASP A 119 -1.32 5.55 -3.54
N PRO A 120 -2.08 6.28 -2.71
CA PRO A 120 -1.64 7.55 -2.14
C PRO A 120 -0.40 7.48 -1.24
N PHE A 121 -0.06 6.32 -0.69
CA PHE A 121 1.01 6.20 0.29
C PHE A 121 2.20 5.37 -0.21
N GLU A 122 3.34 5.62 0.41
CA GLU A 122 4.53 4.78 0.33
C GLU A 122 4.53 3.77 1.48
N TYR A 123 5.09 2.59 1.24
CA TYR A 123 5.05 1.45 2.13
C TYR A 123 6.44 0.86 2.33
N THR A 124 6.72 0.34 3.52
CA THR A 124 7.92 -0.46 3.76
C THR A 124 7.64 -1.95 3.71
N GLU A 125 8.66 -2.74 3.40
CA GLU A 125 8.63 -4.16 3.64
C GLU A 125 8.72 -4.43 5.15
N ASP A 126 7.59 -4.76 5.76
CA ASP A 126 7.54 -4.97 7.20
C ASP A 126 7.79 -6.42 7.60
N VAL A 127 8.55 -6.58 8.68
CA VAL A 127 8.66 -7.85 9.39
C VAL A 127 7.40 -8.10 10.21
N ASN A 128 6.85 -9.31 10.13
CA ASN A 128 5.73 -9.70 10.99
C ASN A 128 6.18 -9.72 12.46
N LEU A 129 5.44 -9.00 13.31
CA LEU A 129 5.68 -8.93 14.75
C LEU A 129 4.84 -9.98 15.46
N LYS A 130 5.43 -10.69 16.42
CA LYS A 130 4.72 -11.71 17.21
C LYS A 130 4.57 -11.26 18.65
N LEU A 131 3.33 -11.17 19.12
CA LEU A 131 2.99 -10.85 20.50
C LEU A 131 2.37 -12.07 21.19
N THR A 132 3.00 -12.52 22.28
CA THR A 132 2.48 -13.57 23.17
C THR A 132 1.87 -12.99 24.45
N LYS A 133 2.04 -11.69 24.68
CA LYS A 133 1.48 -10.91 25.80
C LYS A 133 1.25 -9.46 25.38
N PRO A 134 0.35 -8.71 26.06
CA PRO A 134 0.17 -7.28 25.83
C PRO A 134 1.49 -6.53 25.77
N GLY A 135 1.54 -5.48 24.95
CA GLY A 135 2.78 -4.77 24.66
C GLY A 135 2.57 -3.54 23.82
N VAL A 136 3.69 -2.98 23.36
CA VAL A 136 3.72 -1.72 22.63
C VAL A 136 4.39 -1.96 21.27
N ILE A 137 3.82 -1.38 20.22
CA ILE A 137 4.40 -1.34 18.88
C ILE A 137 4.59 0.12 18.49
N TYR A 138 5.75 0.44 17.93
CA TYR A 138 6.04 1.78 17.41
C TYR A 138 5.86 1.81 15.90
N ASN A 139 4.97 2.66 15.39
CA ASN A 139 4.85 2.98 13.97
C ASN A 139 5.88 4.07 13.61
N PRO A 140 6.93 3.75 12.84
CA PRO A 140 7.95 4.70 12.41
C PRO A 140 7.52 5.57 11.22
N GLY A 141 6.37 5.27 10.61
CA GLY A 141 5.84 5.99 9.47
C GLY A 141 5.40 7.42 9.78
N THR A 142 5.02 8.14 8.73
CA THR A 142 4.47 9.51 8.83
C THR A 142 2.95 9.54 8.73
N MET A 143 2.30 8.38 8.64
CA MET A 143 0.85 8.21 8.55
C MET A 143 0.37 7.03 9.40
N GLU A 144 -0.90 7.05 9.76
CA GLU A 144 -1.56 5.87 10.31
C GLU A 144 -1.50 4.67 9.33
N SER A 145 -1.36 3.46 9.86
CA SER A 145 -1.35 2.23 9.06
C SER A 145 -2.55 1.32 9.35
N ASP A 146 -2.87 0.50 8.35
CA ASP A 146 -3.94 -0.50 8.41
C ASP A 146 -3.35 -1.91 8.62
N PRO A 147 -3.07 -2.30 9.88
CA PRO A 147 -2.43 -3.56 10.19
C PRO A 147 -3.29 -4.77 9.84
N LYS A 148 -2.61 -5.90 9.64
CA LYS A 148 -3.20 -7.23 9.54
C LYS A 148 -2.81 -8.08 10.73
N PHE A 149 -3.81 -8.61 11.43
CA PHE A 149 -3.63 -9.50 12.57
C PHE A 149 -3.96 -10.93 12.19
N TRP A 150 -3.10 -11.86 12.57
CA TRP A 150 -3.39 -13.28 12.68
C TRP A 150 -3.46 -13.63 14.16
N ILE A 151 -4.68 -13.88 14.66
CA ILE A 151 -4.94 -14.11 16.08
C ILE A 151 -5.20 -15.60 16.27
N VAL A 152 -4.40 -16.25 17.12
CA VAL A 152 -4.53 -17.68 17.43
C VAL A 152 -5.07 -17.85 18.83
N GLY A 153 -6.14 -18.63 18.98
CA GLY A 153 -6.82 -18.86 20.25
C GLY A 153 -8.22 -19.43 20.07
N ASN A 154 -8.97 -19.55 21.16
CA ASN A 154 -10.36 -20.02 21.12
C ASN A 154 -11.30 -19.16 21.97
N GLY A 155 -12.53 -18.97 21.49
CA GLY A 155 -13.58 -18.24 22.19
C GLY A 155 -13.74 -16.80 21.71
N THR A 156 -14.18 -15.93 22.60
CA THR A 156 -14.38 -14.51 22.30
C THR A 156 -13.18 -13.70 22.77
N PHE A 157 -12.66 -12.85 21.90
CA PHE A 157 -11.54 -11.97 22.20
C PHE A 157 -11.98 -10.52 22.20
N ARG A 158 -11.42 -9.73 23.11
CA ARG A 158 -11.49 -8.27 23.07
C ARG A 158 -10.08 -7.74 23.00
N ILE A 159 -9.77 -7.00 21.95
CA ILE A 159 -8.47 -6.38 21.71
C ILE A 159 -8.68 -4.87 21.76
N THR A 160 -7.80 -4.18 22.47
CA THR A 160 -7.75 -2.73 22.58
C THR A 160 -6.41 -2.25 22.04
N ILE A 161 -6.46 -1.30 21.10
CA ILE A 161 -5.28 -0.61 20.57
C ILE A 161 -5.44 0.86 20.93
N ASN A 162 -4.52 1.37 21.74
CA ASN A 162 -4.63 2.66 22.41
C ASN A 162 -5.96 2.72 23.20
N ASP A 163 -6.90 3.57 22.79
CA ASP A 163 -8.21 3.72 23.44
C ASP A 163 -9.37 3.08 22.64
N VAL A 164 -9.07 2.40 21.54
CA VAL A 164 -10.07 1.83 20.63
C VAL A 164 -10.12 0.31 20.78
N SER A 165 -11.28 -0.22 21.20
CA SER A 165 -11.50 -1.66 21.31
C SER A 165 -12.28 -2.21 20.11
N PHE A 166 -11.94 -3.44 19.72
CA PHE A 166 -12.81 -4.31 18.94
C PHE A 166 -12.94 -5.69 19.60
N GLN A 167 -13.99 -6.40 19.25
CA GLN A 167 -14.29 -7.75 19.73
C GLN A 167 -14.46 -8.68 18.54
N ILE A 168 -13.95 -9.90 18.64
CA ILE A 168 -14.25 -10.98 17.70
C ILE A 168 -14.78 -12.18 18.50
N LYS A 169 -16.00 -12.60 18.16
CA LYS A 169 -16.72 -13.66 18.89
C LYS A 169 -16.44 -15.04 18.29
N ASP A 170 -16.61 -16.07 19.10
CA ASP A 170 -16.65 -17.48 18.68
C ASP A 170 -15.55 -17.88 17.68
N VAL A 171 -14.30 -17.49 17.99
CA VAL A 171 -13.12 -17.92 17.25
C VAL A 171 -12.82 -19.38 17.59
N ASN A 172 -12.56 -20.17 16.55
CA ASN A 172 -12.16 -21.57 16.66
C ASN A 172 -10.78 -21.75 16.01
N GLY A 173 -9.74 -21.87 16.83
CA GLY A 173 -8.35 -22.01 16.41
C GLY A 173 -7.70 -20.69 16.02
N SER A 174 -8.19 -20.01 14.98
CA SER A 174 -7.61 -18.74 14.54
C SER A 174 -8.58 -17.86 13.75
N VAL A 175 -8.26 -16.57 13.68
CA VAL A 175 -8.95 -15.58 12.85
C VAL A 175 -7.94 -14.56 12.34
N VAL A 176 -8.16 -14.09 11.12
CA VAL A 176 -7.44 -12.98 10.50
C VAL A 176 -8.32 -11.75 10.56
N ILE A 177 -7.75 -10.61 10.97
CA ILE A 177 -8.37 -9.28 10.90
C ILE A 177 -7.50 -8.44 9.97
N ASP A 178 -8.00 -8.12 8.78
CA ASP A 178 -7.28 -7.36 7.76
C ASP A 178 -7.91 -5.97 7.58
N SER A 179 -7.27 -4.96 8.16
CA SER A 179 -7.81 -3.59 8.21
C SER A 179 -7.71 -2.85 6.88
N GLU A 180 -6.88 -3.32 5.96
CA GLU A 180 -6.71 -2.71 4.64
C GLU A 180 -7.90 -3.00 3.72
N ILE A 181 -8.46 -4.21 3.83
CA ILE A 181 -9.63 -4.64 3.05
C ILE A 181 -10.91 -4.66 3.88
N LEU A 182 -10.82 -4.33 5.17
CA LEU A 182 -11.92 -4.33 6.14
C LEU A 182 -12.63 -5.70 6.22
N GLU A 183 -11.85 -6.78 6.26
CA GLU A 183 -12.37 -8.14 6.41
C GLU A 183 -11.75 -8.87 7.61
N ALA A 184 -12.62 -9.49 8.39
CA ALA A 184 -12.28 -10.54 9.33
C ALA A 184 -12.61 -11.89 8.68
N TYR A 185 -11.70 -12.87 8.74
CA TYR A 185 -11.92 -14.17 8.10
C TYR A 185 -11.09 -15.31 8.72
N THR A 186 -11.53 -16.54 8.50
CA THR A 186 -10.74 -17.76 8.75
C THR A 186 -10.66 -18.52 7.44
N ASP A 187 -9.45 -18.78 6.96
CA ASP A 187 -9.18 -19.31 5.61
C ASP A 187 -9.85 -18.48 4.51
N THR A 188 -10.97 -18.96 3.96
CA THR A 188 -11.77 -18.28 2.92
C THR A 188 -13.16 -17.87 3.40
N ILE A 189 -13.46 -18.06 4.70
CA ILE A 189 -14.78 -17.83 5.28
C ILE A 189 -14.77 -16.49 6.02
N SER A 190 -15.64 -15.56 5.61
CA SER A 190 -15.81 -14.27 6.29
C SER A 190 -16.38 -14.45 7.70
N MET A 191 -15.78 -13.71 8.64
CA MET A 191 -16.10 -13.64 10.06
C MET A 191 -16.57 -12.22 10.46
N ASN A 192 -16.84 -11.32 9.50
CA ASN A 192 -17.29 -9.95 9.78
C ASN A 192 -18.51 -9.90 10.70
N HIS A 193 -19.46 -10.82 10.53
CA HIS A 193 -20.66 -10.91 11.36
C HIS A 193 -20.39 -11.23 12.84
N LYS A 194 -19.18 -11.73 13.17
CA LYS A 194 -18.72 -12.00 14.53
C LYS A 194 -17.88 -10.87 15.11
N MET A 195 -17.46 -9.92 14.28
CA MET A 195 -16.68 -8.76 14.68
C MET A 195 -17.60 -7.64 15.16
N VAL A 196 -17.24 -7.00 16.26
CA VAL A 196 -17.92 -5.83 16.81
C VAL A 196 -16.89 -4.74 17.07
N GLY A 197 -17.14 -3.54 16.56
CA GLY A 197 -16.19 -2.43 16.62
C GLY A 197 -15.62 -2.08 15.25
N GLN A 198 -14.63 -1.20 15.24
CA GLN A 198 -13.93 -0.78 14.02
C GLN A 198 -12.72 -1.68 13.75
N PHE A 199 -12.26 -1.71 12.50
CA PHE A 199 -10.99 -2.33 12.18
C PHE A 199 -9.82 -1.57 12.84
N PRO A 200 -8.81 -2.29 13.32
CA PRO A 200 -7.71 -1.69 14.05
C PRO A 200 -6.83 -0.80 13.16
N ILE A 201 -6.33 0.29 13.73
CA ILE A 201 -5.41 1.23 13.09
C ILE A 201 -4.21 1.42 14.02
N PHE A 202 -3.01 1.53 13.46
CA PHE A 202 -1.84 2.00 14.20
C PHE A 202 -1.58 3.47 13.91
N ASN A 203 -1.66 4.30 14.94
CA ASN A 203 -1.30 5.71 14.88
C ASN A 203 0.20 5.87 14.68
N VAL A 204 0.64 7.04 14.20
CA VAL A 204 2.07 7.37 14.17
C VAL A 204 2.63 7.36 15.59
N GLY A 205 3.81 6.74 15.78
CA GLY A 205 4.45 6.62 17.08
C GLY A 205 3.96 5.41 17.88
N GLU A 206 3.81 5.60 19.19
CA GLU A 206 3.54 4.51 20.13
C GLU A 206 2.09 4.00 20.04
N ASN A 207 1.92 2.69 19.92
CA ASN A 207 0.63 2.00 19.95
C ASN A 207 0.62 0.92 21.03
N THR A 208 -0.19 1.12 22.07
CA THR A 208 -0.35 0.15 23.16
C THR A 208 -1.41 -0.87 22.79
N ILE A 209 -1.08 -2.16 22.89
CA ILE A 209 -1.96 -3.28 22.53
C ILE A 209 -2.24 -4.12 23.77
N GLU A 210 -3.51 -4.19 24.12
CA GLU A 210 -4.02 -4.99 25.23
C GLU A 210 -5.10 -5.94 24.71
N TRP A 211 -5.26 -7.09 25.38
CA TRP A 211 -6.35 -7.99 25.05
C TRP A 211 -6.81 -8.83 26.22
N SER A 212 -8.00 -9.38 26.07
CA SER A 212 -8.59 -10.40 26.93
C SER A 212 -9.20 -11.53 26.11
N GLY A 213 -9.40 -12.68 26.76
CA GLY A 213 -9.81 -13.93 26.12
C GLY A 213 -8.63 -14.90 25.98
N ALA A 214 -8.92 -16.13 25.59
CA ALA A 214 -7.92 -17.19 25.47
C ALA A 214 -7.13 -17.08 24.15
N ILE A 215 -6.48 -15.93 23.93
CA ILE A 215 -5.50 -15.71 22.85
C ILE A 215 -4.18 -16.33 23.27
N GLN A 216 -3.62 -17.18 22.42
CA GLN A 216 -2.30 -17.79 22.59
C GLN A 216 -1.20 -16.84 22.11
N PHE A 217 -1.37 -16.28 20.90
CA PHE A 217 -0.50 -15.25 20.36
C PHE A 217 -1.20 -14.50 19.21
N MET A 218 -0.63 -13.35 18.85
CA MET A 218 -0.96 -12.62 17.63
C MET A 218 0.30 -12.46 16.79
N GLU A 219 0.19 -12.72 15.49
CA GLU A 219 1.15 -12.26 14.50
C GLU A 219 0.56 -11.03 13.80
N ILE A 220 1.37 -10.02 13.56
CA ILE A 220 0.92 -8.70 13.14
C ILE A 220 1.81 -8.25 11.99
N ARG A 221 1.20 -7.97 10.84
CA ARG A 221 1.85 -7.21 9.77
C ARG A 221 1.40 -5.76 9.87
N PRO A 222 2.28 -4.83 10.25
CA PRO A 222 1.83 -3.48 10.58
C PRO A 222 1.48 -2.58 9.39
N ARG A 223 2.13 -2.78 8.24
CA ARG A 223 1.98 -2.03 6.98
C ARG A 223 2.32 -0.54 7.11
N TRP A 224 3.51 -0.19 7.58
CA TRP A 224 3.91 1.20 7.79
C TRP A 224 3.78 2.04 6.53
N ARG A 225 3.32 3.28 6.72
CA ARG A 225 2.98 4.21 5.65
C ARG A 225 3.72 5.52 5.79
N TYR A 226 4.16 6.04 4.65
CA TYR A 226 4.73 7.37 4.50
C TYR A 226 3.89 8.18 3.51
N LYS A 227 3.78 9.47 3.77
CA LYS A 227 3.04 10.45 2.97
C LYS A 227 3.99 11.51 2.40
#